data_AF-A0A961E537-F1
#
_entry.id   AF-A0A961E537-F1
#
_cell.length_a   1.000
_cell.length_b   1.000
_cell.length_c   1.000
_cell.angle_alpha   90.00
_cell.angle_beta   90.00
_cell.angle_gamma   90.00
#
_symmetry.space_group_name_H-M   'P 1'
#
loop_
_entity.id
_entity.type
_entity.pdbx_description
1 polymer ?
#
loop_
_entity_poly.entity_id
_entity_poly.type
_entity_poly.pdbx_seq_one_letter_code
_entity_poly.pdbx_strand_id
1 'polypeptide(L)'
;MTAPLWVGLLVGVAFGIPASLWGIGNPETVIRTARRIDRLLLGCFLLVTAVGSVLLYGLHALGLAMHFSPRPLYLVGVTVGGVLFGIGAAISGYFPGTEMLALG
;
A
#
# COMPACT_ATOMS: atom_id res chain seq x y z
N MET A 1 5.47 16.98 -16.81
CA MET A 1 5.82 15.84 -17.69
C MET A 1 5.09 14.61 -17.18
N THR A 2 4.39 13.89 -18.05
CA THR A 2 3.72 12.64 -17.69
C THR A 2 4.72 11.49 -17.77
N ALA A 3 4.87 10.72 -16.70
CA ALA A 3 5.71 9.53 -16.72
C ALA A 3 5.14 8.51 -17.73
N PRO A 4 5.99 7.81 -18.51
CA PRO A 4 5.51 6.82 -19.45
C PRO A 4 4.96 5.59 -18.72
N LEU A 5 3.85 5.04 -19.23
CA LEU A 5 3.06 3.98 -18.58
C LEU A 5 3.86 2.73 -18.17
N TRP A 6 4.89 2.37 -18.94
CA TRP A 6 5.74 1.21 -18.65
C TRP A 6 6.53 1.33 -17.34
N VAL A 7 6.76 2.55 -16.83
CA VAL A 7 7.42 2.75 -15.53
C VAL A 7 6.59 2.15 -14.40
N GLY A 8 5.25 2.20 -14.52
CA GLY A 8 4.36 1.56 -13.56
C GLY A 8 4.55 0.05 -13.47
N LEU A 9 4.86 -0.62 -14.59
CA LEU A 9 5.15 -2.05 -14.60
C LEU A 9 6.43 -2.36 -13.83
N LEU A 10 7.50 -1.60 -14.04
CA LEU A 10 8.76 -1.81 -13.32
C LEU A 10 8.61 -1.58 -11.82
N VAL A 11 7.90 -0.52 -11.43
CA VAL A 11 7.62 -0.24 -10.01
C VAL A 11 6.74 -1.33 -9.41
N GLY A 12 5.73 -1.79 -10.14
CA GLY A 12 4.86 -2.89 -9.71
C GLY A 12 5.63 -4.19 -9.50
N VAL A 13 6.50 -4.58 -10.43
CA VAL A 13 7.36 -5.77 -10.30
C VAL A 13 8.34 -5.62 -9.13
N ALA A 14 8.97 -4.45 -9.01
CA ALA A 14 9.92 -4.18 -7.92
C ALA A 14 9.25 -4.27 -6.54
N PHE A 15 7.97 -3.90 -6.42
CA PHE A 15 7.18 -4.06 -5.20
C PHE A 15 6.64 -5.49 -5.01
N GLY A 16 6.19 -6.13 -6.09
CA GLY A 16 5.55 -7.44 -6.05
C GLY A 16 6.49 -8.57 -5.62
N ILE A 17 7.77 -8.53 -6.03
CA ILE A 17 8.77 -9.55 -5.68
C ILE A 17 8.99 -9.67 -4.16
N PRO A 18 9.35 -8.60 -3.41
CA PRO A 18 9.49 -8.72 -1.96
C PRO A 18 8.16 -9.03 -1.27
N ALA A 19 7.04 -8.50 -1.77
CA ALA A 19 5.73 -8.77 -1.20
C ALA A 19 5.31 -10.24 -1.32
N SER A 20 5.65 -10.91 -2.44
CA SER A 20 5.37 -12.33 -2.62
C SER A 20 6.29 -13.19 -1.75
N LEU A 21 7.58 -12.83 -1.64
CA LEU A 21 8.54 -13.49 -0.76
C LEU A 21 8.14 -13.41 0.73
N TRP A 22 7.53 -12.32 1.16
CA TRP A 22 7.04 -12.15 2.54
C TRP A 22 5.68 -12.79 2.82
N GLY A 23 5.05 -13.42 1.82
CA GLY A 23 3.76 -14.10 2.01
C GLY A 23 2.60 -13.13 2.31
N ILE A 24 2.68 -11.88 1.84
CA ILE A 24 1.63 -10.87 2.00
C ILE A 24 0.35 -11.26 1.22
N GLY A 25 0.50 -12.09 0.18
CA GLY A 25 -0.61 -12.68 -0.58
C GLY A 25 -1.30 -13.86 0.13
N ASN A 26 -0.97 -14.19 1.38
CA ASN A 26 -1.69 -15.23 2.13
C ASN A 26 -2.80 -14.59 2.99
N PRO A 27 -4.06 -15.06 2.88
CA PRO A 27 -5.17 -14.49 3.62
C PRO A 27 -5.02 -14.65 5.15
N GLU A 28 -4.32 -15.69 5.59
CA GLU A 28 -4.03 -15.92 7.00
C GLU A 28 -3.17 -14.79 7.59
N THR A 29 -2.31 -14.14 6.79
CA THR A 29 -1.46 -13.03 7.22
C THR A 29 -2.32 -11.83 7.65
N VAL A 30 -3.34 -11.48 6.86
CA VAL A 30 -4.27 -10.38 7.18
C VAL A 30 -5.07 -10.68 8.44
N ILE A 31 -5.59 -11.91 8.56
CA ILE A 31 -6.38 -12.32 9.73
C ILE A 31 -5.51 -12.35 10.99
N ARG A 32 -4.26 -12.84 10.91
CA ARG A 32 -3.30 -12.82 12.03
C ARG A 32 -2.96 -11.41 12.47
N THR A 33 -2.81 -10.48 11.53
CA THR A 33 -2.61 -9.07 11.85
C THR A 33 -3.84 -8.44 12.48
N ALA A 34 -5.05 -8.75 12.00
CA ALA A 34 -6.30 -8.31 12.63
C ALA A 34 -6.46 -8.85 14.06
N ARG A 35 -6.04 -10.10 14.31
CA ARG A 35 -5.95 -10.69 15.66
C ARG A 35 -4.76 -10.19 16.48
N ARG A 36 -3.95 -9.27 15.94
CA ARG A 36 -2.75 -8.70 16.56
C ARG A 36 -1.65 -9.72 16.92
N ILE A 37 -1.70 -10.90 16.29
CA ILE A 37 -0.72 -11.99 16.47
C ILE A 37 0.54 -11.68 15.68
N ASP A 38 0.36 -11.17 14.46
CA ASP A 38 1.47 -10.84 13.55
C ASP A 38 1.50 -9.33 13.26
N ARG A 39 2.68 -8.72 13.46
CA ARG A 39 2.92 -7.29 13.25
C ARG A 39 3.61 -6.99 11.93
N LEU A 40 3.92 -8.02 11.12
CA LEU A 40 4.66 -7.87 9.87
C LEU A 40 3.96 -6.91 8.89
N LEU A 41 2.66 -7.11 8.63
CA LEU A 41 1.86 -6.24 7.76
C LEU A 41 1.83 -4.79 8.26
N LEU A 42 1.56 -4.60 9.56
CA LEU A 42 1.52 -3.28 10.16
C LEU A 42 2.88 -2.58 10.08
N GLY A 43 3.97 -3.30 10.40
CA GLY A 43 5.33 -2.80 10.29
C GLY A 43 5.71 -2.43 8.86
N CYS A 44 5.31 -3.24 7.88
CA CYS A 44 5.55 -2.98 6.47
C CYS A 44 4.87 -1.67 6.02
N PHE A 45 3.59 -1.48 6.34
CA PHE A 45 2.90 -0.23 6.00
C PHE A 45 3.49 0.99 6.68
N LEU A 46 3.86 0.89 7.97
CA LEU A 46 4.49 1.97 8.70
C LEU A 46 5.86 2.31 8.13
N LEU A 47 6.68 1.31 7.83
CA LEU A 47 8.02 1.50 7.26
C LEU A 47 7.94 2.12 5.87
N VAL A 48 7.11 1.57 4.97
CA VAL A 48 6.92 2.12 3.62
C VAL A 48 6.41 3.55 3.67
N THR A 49 5.47 3.86 4.57
CA THR A 49 4.96 5.22 4.74
C THR A 49 6.03 6.17 5.28
N ALA A 50 6.78 5.75 6.30
CA ALA A 50 7.83 6.57 6.90
C ALA A 50 8.97 6.82 5.91
N VAL A 51 9.53 5.77 5.31
CA VAL A 51 10.61 5.87 4.31
C VAL A 51 10.13 6.65 3.08
N GLY A 52 8.92 6.38 2.59
CA GLY A 52 8.32 7.09 1.47
C GLY A 52 8.17 8.59 1.76
N SER A 53 7.67 8.96 2.94
CA SER A 53 7.54 10.36 3.34
C SER A 53 8.90 11.06 3.42
N VAL A 54 9.89 10.45 4.10
CA VAL A 54 11.23 11.01 4.24
C VAL A 54 11.91 11.17 2.88
N LEU A 55 11.78 10.19 2.00
CA LEU A 55 12.35 10.25 0.66
C LEU A 55 11.69 11.34 -0.20
N LEU A 56 10.36 11.40 -0.24
CA LEU A 56 9.63 12.39 -1.04
C LEU A 56 9.90 13.82 -0.58
N TYR A 57 9.80 14.08 0.73
CA TYR A 57 10.08 15.42 1.29
C TYR A 57 11.57 15.76 1.26
N GLY A 58 12.46 14.78 1.44
CA GLY A 58 13.90 14.95 1.33
C GLY A 58 14.34 15.35 -0.09
N LEU A 59 13.84 14.66 -1.11
CA LEU A 59 14.09 15.02 -2.51
C LEU A 59 13.54 16.41 -2.85
N HIS A 60 12.37 16.77 -2.30
CA HIS A 60 11.82 18.11 -2.46
C HIS A 60 12.72 19.19 -1.80
N ALA A 61 13.25 18.92 -0.61
CA ALA A 61 14.18 19.83 0.07
C ALA A 61 15.52 19.99 -0.66
N LEU A 62 15.95 18.97 -1.41
CA LEU A 62 17.12 19.01 -2.30
C LEU A 62 16.87 19.78 -3.61
N GLY A 63 15.68 20.37 -3.80
CA GLY A 63 15.35 21.18 -4.97
C GLY A 63 14.89 20.38 -6.19
N LEU A 64 14.64 19.07 -6.05
CA LEU A 64 14.05 18.28 -7.13
C LEU A 64 12.56 18.62 -7.27
N ALA A 65 12.12 18.79 -8.53
CA ALA A 65 10.74 19.11 -8.85
C ALA A 65 9.82 17.91 -8.58
N MET A 66 9.28 17.85 -7.37
CA MET A 66 8.31 16.82 -6.95
C MET A 66 6.88 17.30 -7.17
N HIS A 67 6.04 16.44 -7.73
CA HIS A 67 4.63 16.73 -7.96
C HIS A 67 3.79 16.22 -6.79
N PHE A 68 3.38 17.12 -5.90
CA PHE A 68 2.45 16.81 -4.82
C PHE A 68 1.02 17.14 -5.25
N SER A 69 0.14 16.14 -5.23
CA SER A 69 -1.29 16.31 -5.51
C SER A 69 -2.12 15.69 -4.38
N PRO A 70 -2.14 16.31 -3.19
CA PRO A 70 -2.98 15.84 -2.10
C PRO A 70 -4.46 15.93 -2.52
N ARG A 71 -5.19 14.83 -2.34
CA ARG A 71 -6.62 14.79 -2.65
C ARG A 71 -7.40 15.63 -1.62
N PRO A 72 -8.43 16.38 -2.03
CA PRO A 72 -9.27 17.11 -1.09
C PRO A 72 -9.97 16.14 -0.13
N LEU A 73 -10.10 16.55 1.14
CA LEU A 73 -10.72 15.73 2.17
C LEU A 73 -12.24 15.67 1.95
N TYR A 74 -12.72 14.53 1.46
CA TYR A 74 -14.14 14.21 1.40
C TYR A 74 -14.50 13.25 2.52
N LEU A 75 -14.80 13.81 3.70
CA LEU A 75 -14.95 13.04 4.93
C LEU A 75 -15.98 11.91 4.82
N VAL A 76 -17.16 12.20 4.27
CA VAL A 76 -18.24 11.21 4.11
C VAL A 76 -17.78 10.05 3.23
N GLY A 77 -17.25 10.33 2.03
CA GLY A 77 -16.79 9.27 1.14
C GLY A 77 -15.62 8.47 1.69
N VAL A 78 -14.68 9.12 2.38
CA VAL A 78 -13.55 8.43 3.03
C VAL A 78 -14.05 7.53 4.16
N THR A 79 -14.99 7.99 4.98
CA THR A 79 -15.54 7.17 6.07
C THR A 79 -16.33 5.97 5.55
N VAL A 80 -17.23 6.18 4.59
CA VAL A 80 -18.03 5.09 3.99
C VAL A 80 -17.13 4.12 3.24
N GLY A 81 -16.20 4.62 2.43
CA GLY A 81 -15.22 3.79 1.73
C GLY A 81 -14.34 2.99 2.67
N GLY A 82 -13.89 3.59 3.78
CA GLY A 82 -13.10 2.91 4.81
C GLY A 82 -13.85 1.77 5.49
N VAL A 83 -15.15 1.96 5.79
CA VAL A 83 -16.01 0.90 6.34
C VAL A 83 -16.18 -0.24 5.34
N LEU A 84 -16.50 0.07 4.08
CA LEU A 84 -16.65 -0.93 3.03
C LEU A 84 -15.36 -1.71 2.77
N PHE A 85 -14.22 -1.01 2.75
CA PHE A 85 -12.90 -1.61 2.65
C PHE A 85 -12.62 -2.57 3.82
N GLY A 86 -12.92 -2.15 5.06
CA GLY A 86 -12.70 -2.97 6.24
C GLY A 86 -13.57 -4.23 6.25
N ILE A 87 -14.84 -4.11 5.87
CA ILE A 87 -15.75 -5.24 5.71
C ILE A 87 -15.24 -6.19 4.62
N GLY A 88 -14.84 -5.65 3.47
CA GLY A 88 -14.28 -6.43 2.37
C GLY A 88 -13.05 -7.23 2.80
N ALA A 89 -12.09 -6.57 3.46
CA ALA A 89 -10.88 -7.22 3.97
C ALA A 89 -11.16 -8.27 5.04
N ALA A 90 -12.17 -8.06 5.88
CA ALA A 90 -12.58 -9.03 6.90
C ALA A 90 -13.23 -10.29 6.29
N ILE A 91 -13.96 -10.15 5.17
CA ILE A 91 -14.62 -11.26 4.49
C ILE A 91 -13.64 -12.01 3.58
N SER A 92 -12.83 -11.29 2.79
CA SER A 92 -11.94 -11.90 1.80
C SER A 92 -10.63 -12.38 2.41
N GLY A 93 -10.17 -11.78 3.51
CA GLY A 93 -8.81 -11.96 4.01
C GLY A 93 -7.75 -11.30 3.13
N TYR A 94 -8.13 -10.43 2.18
CA TYR A 94 -7.23 -9.76 1.25
C TYR A 94 -7.42 -8.24 1.27
N PHE A 95 -6.35 -7.51 0.95
CA PHE A 95 -6.38 -6.09 0.67
C PHE A 95 -6.19 -5.87 -0.83
N PRO A 96 -6.79 -4.81 -1.42
CA PRO A 96 -6.56 -4.43 -2.81
C PRO A 96 -5.08 -4.49 -3.21
N GLY A 97 -4.78 -5.34 -4.18
CA GLY A 97 -3.42 -5.66 -4.64
C GLY A 97 -2.83 -6.96 -4.07
N THR A 98 -3.17 -7.36 -2.84
CA THR A 98 -2.75 -8.67 -2.31
C THR A 98 -3.56 -9.81 -2.90
N GLU A 99 -4.80 -9.58 -3.33
CA GLU A 99 -5.55 -10.57 -4.13
C GLU A 99 -4.87 -10.85 -5.47
N MET A 100 -4.29 -9.84 -6.12
CA MET A 100 -3.54 -10.03 -7.37
C MET A 100 -2.25 -10.81 -7.11
N LEU A 101 -1.58 -10.51 -6.00
CA LEU A 101 -0.38 -11.22 -5.57
C LEU A 101 -0.65 -12.69 -5.24
N ALA A 102 -1.87 -13.03 -4.82
CA ALA A 102 -2.28 -14.40 -4.54
C ALA A 102 -2.51 -15.24 -5.80
N LEU A 103 -2.68 -14.59 -6.97
CA LEU A 103 -2.89 -15.27 -8.24
C LEU A 103 -1.56 -15.71 -8.91
N GLY A 104 -0.42 -15.22 -8.45
CA GLY A 104 0.91 -15.56 -8.98
C GLY A 104 1.84 -14.38 -9.14
#